data_AF-A0A0A6NZU9-F1
#
_entry.id   AF-A0A0A6NZU9-F1
#
_cell.length_a   1.000
_cell.length_b   1.000
_cell.length_c   1.000
_cell.angle_alpha   90.00
_cell.angle_beta   90.00
_cell.angle_gamma   90.00
#
_symmetry.space_group_name_H-M   'P 1'
#
loop_
_entity.id
_entity.type
_entity.pdbx_description
1 polymer ?
#
loop_
_entity_poly.entity_id
_entity_poly.type
_entity_poly.pdbx_seq_one_letter_code
_entity_poly.pdbx_strand_id
1 'polypeptide(L)'
;MYSDSYFLAHNQDEKEKAIRKQLVTLIEESGFLPVAENDAQFWEKNLFEQGILDSMAIVYWTELLHKEFSVELDMHMLVTELNTLEAIAQYIASQIKH
;
A
#
# COMPACT_ATOMS: atom_id res chain seq x y z
N MET A 1 -8.09 -31.22 -14.61
CA MET A 1 -7.46 -30.99 -13.31
C MET A 1 -6.81 -29.61 -13.37
N TYR A 2 -7.64 -28.55 -13.36
CA TYR A 2 -7.22 -27.15 -13.32
C TYR A 2 -7.99 -26.59 -12.14
N SER A 3 -7.39 -26.47 -10.96
CA SER A 3 -8.18 -25.97 -9.82
C SER A 3 -7.41 -25.21 -8.75
N ASP A 4 -6.11 -25.43 -8.56
CA ASP A 4 -5.41 -24.74 -7.48
C ASP A 4 -4.79 -23.41 -7.91
N SER A 5 -4.13 -23.34 -9.07
CA SER A 5 -3.44 -22.12 -9.50
C SER A 5 -4.39 -20.96 -9.86
N TYR A 6 -5.55 -21.26 -10.46
CA TYR A 6 -6.56 -20.24 -10.79
C TYR A 6 -7.30 -19.70 -9.57
N PHE A 7 -7.55 -20.55 -8.56
CA PHE A 7 -8.22 -20.13 -7.33
C PHE A 7 -7.29 -19.27 -6.46
N LEU A 8 -6.00 -19.63 -6.38
CA LEU A 8 -5.01 -18.84 -5.66
C LEU A 8 -4.72 -17.49 -6.33
N ALA A 9 -4.61 -17.44 -7.66
CA ALA A 9 -4.42 -16.19 -8.39
C ALA A 9 -5.62 -15.25 -8.25
N HIS A 10 -6.85 -15.77 -8.37
CA HIS A 10 -8.05 -14.94 -8.25
C HIS A 10 -8.25 -14.36 -6.83
N ASN A 11 -7.91 -15.14 -5.79
CA ASN A 11 -7.95 -14.63 -4.41
C ASN A 11 -6.85 -13.60 -4.12
N GLN A 12 -5.69 -13.73 -4.78
CA GLN A 12 -4.58 -12.80 -4.62
C GLN A 12 -4.87 -11.46 -5.29
N ASP A 13 -5.45 -11.47 -6.49
CA ASP A 13 -5.84 -10.26 -7.23
C ASP A 13 -6.93 -9.47 -6.49
N GLU A 14 -7.96 -10.14 -5.96
CA GLU A 14 -9.04 -9.50 -5.20
C GLU A 14 -8.53 -8.89 -3.88
N LYS A 15 -7.56 -9.56 -3.23
CA LYS A 15 -6.94 -9.06 -2.01
C LYS A 15 -6.10 -7.81 -2.26
N GLU A 16 -5.25 -7.85 -3.29
CA GLU A 16 -4.43 -6.70 -3.64
C GLU A 16 -5.29 -5.50 -4.02
N LYS A 17 -6.38 -5.73 -4.76
CA LYS A 17 -7.37 -4.70 -5.08
C LYS A 17 -8.05 -4.10 -3.85
N ALA A 18 -8.40 -4.92 -2.86
CA ALA A 18 -8.95 -4.44 -1.59
C ALA A 18 -7.95 -3.57 -0.81
N ILE A 19 -6.68 -4.00 -0.75
CA ILE A 19 -5.60 -3.24 -0.11
C ILE A 19 -5.38 -1.91 -0.84
N ARG A 20 -5.31 -1.93 -2.16
CA ARG A 20 -5.16 -0.72 -2.98
C ARG A 20 -6.27 0.28 -2.68
N LYS A 21 -7.52 -0.17 -2.65
CA LYS A 21 -8.67 0.66 -2.31
C LYS A 21 -8.56 1.26 -0.90
N GLN A 22 -8.18 0.46 0.10
CA GLN A 22 -7.99 0.97 1.47
C GLN A 22 -6.84 1.97 1.56
N LEU A 23 -5.72 1.75 0.87
CA LEU A 23 -4.61 2.69 0.84
C LEU A 23 -5.04 4.04 0.23
N VAL A 24 -5.82 4.04 -0.84
CA VAL A 24 -6.39 5.26 -1.42
C VAL A 24 -7.25 6.00 -0.40
N THR A 25 -8.16 5.28 0.28
CA THR A 25 -9.00 5.87 1.34
C THR A 25 -8.15 6.47 2.46
N LEU A 26 -7.10 5.77 2.91
CA LEU A 26 -6.21 6.28 3.97
C LEU A 26 -5.46 7.54 3.55
N ILE A 27 -4.97 7.60 2.30
CA ILE A 27 -4.30 8.80 1.77
C ILE A 27 -5.26 10.00 1.79
N GLU A 28 -6.49 9.80 1.30
CA GLU A 28 -7.51 10.84 1.24
C GLU A 28 -7.95 11.31 2.64
N GLU A 29 -8.20 10.38 3.57
CA GLU A 29 -8.58 10.69 4.95
C GLU A 29 -7.48 11.42 5.72
N SER A 30 -6.22 11.13 5.39
CA SER A 30 -5.07 11.80 5.98
C SER A 30 -4.87 13.23 5.46
N GLY A 31 -5.69 13.67 4.49
CA GLY A 31 -5.61 15.01 3.90
C GLY A 31 -4.51 15.19 2.86
N PHE A 32 -3.93 14.10 2.34
CA PHE A 32 -3.01 14.15 1.21
C PHE A 32 -3.77 14.37 -0.11
N LEU A 33 -3.01 14.56 -1.20
CA LEU A 33 -3.57 14.81 -2.54
C LEU A 33 -4.59 13.72 -2.94
N PRO A 34 -5.70 14.09 -3.60
CA PRO A 34 -6.68 13.11 -4.08
C PRO A 34 -6.01 12.14 -5.05
N VAL A 35 -6.14 10.84 -4.76
CA VAL A 35 -5.48 9.77 -5.51
C VAL A 35 -6.51 9.07 -6.37
N ALA A 36 -6.29 9.08 -7.68
CA ALA A 36 -7.07 8.23 -8.55
C ALA A 36 -6.60 6.78 -8.41
N GLU A 37 -7.48 5.89 -7.90
CA GLU A 37 -7.22 4.45 -7.73
C GLU A 37 -6.66 3.79 -9.01
N ASN A 38 -7.07 4.28 -10.19
CA ASN A 38 -6.65 3.72 -11.48
C ASN A 38 -5.49 4.48 -12.16
N ASP A 39 -4.87 5.46 -11.51
CA ASP A 39 -3.72 6.17 -12.07
C ASP A 39 -2.44 5.40 -11.82
N ALA A 40 -2.13 4.43 -12.69
CA ALA A 40 -0.93 3.61 -12.59
C ALA A 40 0.37 4.44 -12.44
N GLN A 41 0.44 5.63 -13.05
CA GLN A 41 1.62 6.49 -12.90
C GLN A 41 1.75 7.05 -11.49
N PHE A 42 0.65 7.24 -10.78
CA PHE A 42 0.68 7.68 -9.39
C PHE A 42 1.16 6.58 -8.44
N TRP A 43 0.72 5.34 -8.66
CA TRP A 43 1.08 4.19 -7.82
C TRP A 43 2.58 3.86 -7.84
N GLU A 44 3.24 4.10 -8.97
CA GLU A 44 4.68 3.86 -9.16
C GLU A 44 5.57 5.06 -8.82
N LYS A 45 4.98 6.22 -8.51
CA LYS A 45 5.76 7.41 -8.14
C LYS A 45 6.32 7.31 -6.73
N ASN A 46 7.54 7.81 -6.57
CA ASN A 46 8.15 7.93 -5.27
C ASN A 46 7.41 8.98 -4.42
N LEU A 47 6.84 8.55 -3.30
CA LEU A 47 5.99 9.36 -2.44
C LEU A 47 6.74 10.51 -1.76
N PHE A 48 8.05 10.37 -1.55
CA PHE A 48 8.91 11.43 -1.01
C PHE A 48 9.21 12.49 -2.06
N GLU A 49 9.52 12.07 -3.28
CA GLU A 49 9.79 13.00 -4.39
C GLU A 49 8.56 13.81 -4.78
N GLN A 50 7.36 13.23 -4.64
CA GLN A 50 6.10 13.94 -4.84
C GLN A 50 5.72 14.85 -3.66
N GLY A 51 6.47 14.83 -2.54
CA GLY A 51 6.14 15.57 -1.33
C GLY A 51 4.86 15.07 -0.63
N ILE A 52 4.43 13.84 -0.93
CA ILE A 52 3.28 13.20 -0.28
C ILE A 52 3.69 12.70 1.11
N LEU A 53 4.85 12.05 1.20
CA LEU A 53 5.43 11.65 2.47
C LEU A 53 6.60 12.59 2.83
N ASP A 54 6.46 13.28 3.95
CA ASP A 54 7.56 13.92 4.67
C ASP A 54 7.88 13.14 5.96
N SER A 55 8.87 13.60 6.73
CA SER A 55 9.29 12.92 7.95
C SER A 55 8.20 12.81 9.02
N MET A 56 7.22 13.72 9.06
CA MET A 56 6.09 13.64 9.99
C MET A 56 5.00 12.70 9.45
N ALA A 57 4.73 12.78 8.15
CA ALA A 57 3.79 11.92 7.45
C ALA A 57 4.20 10.44 7.55
N ILE A 58 5.50 10.12 7.48
CA ILE A 58 6.00 8.74 7.65
C ILE A 58 5.56 8.16 8.99
N VAL A 59 5.78 8.88 10.09
CA VAL A 59 5.45 8.37 11.44
C VAL A 59 3.96 8.10 11.53
N TYR A 60 3.14 9.06 11.08
CA TYR A 60 1.70 8.91 11.05
C TYR A 60 1.25 7.73 10.15
N TRP A 61 1.86 7.56 8.99
CA TRP A 61 1.58 6.46 8.07
C TRP A 61 1.96 5.11 8.64
N THR A 62 3.11 4.99 9.30
CA THR A 62 3.52 3.73 9.94
C THR A 62 2.51 3.30 11.00
N GLU A 63 1.99 4.24 11.79
CA GLU A 63 0.96 3.96 12.79
C GLU A 63 -0.38 3.58 12.14
N LEU A 64 -0.80 4.29 11.08
CA LEU A 64 -2.03 3.96 10.35
C LEU A 64 -1.97 2.58 9.71
N LEU A 65 -0.87 2.25 9.03
CA LEU A 65 -0.70 0.96 8.36
C LEU A 65 -0.63 -0.19 9.38
N HIS A 66 0.01 0.04 10.53
CA HIS A 66 -0.04 -0.91 11.64
C HIS A 66 -1.46 -1.10 12.16
N LYS A 67 -2.21 -0.01 12.37
CA LYS A 67 -3.58 -0.08 12.88
C LYS A 67 -4.54 -0.80 11.92
N GLU A 68 -4.48 -0.47 10.63
CA GLU A 68 -5.44 -0.99 9.64
C GLU A 68 -5.10 -2.38 9.14
N PHE A 69 -3.81 -2.69 8.98
CA PHE A 69 -3.37 -3.95 8.38
C PHE A 69 -2.62 -4.86 9.34
N SER A 70 -2.37 -4.44 10.58
CA SER A 70 -1.53 -5.17 11.56
C SER A 70 -0.12 -5.45 11.03
N VAL A 71 0.41 -4.55 10.20
CA VAL A 71 1.74 -4.64 9.60
C VAL A 71 2.68 -3.65 10.28
N GLU A 72 3.81 -4.14 10.78
CA GLU A 72 4.90 -3.27 11.24
C GLU A 72 5.81 -2.93 10.07
N LEU A 73 6.00 -1.63 9.85
CA LEU A 73 6.86 -1.10 8.80
C LEU A 73 8.05 -0.37 9.43
N ASP A 74 9.24 -0.80 9.05
CA ASP A 74 10.45 -0.08 9.41
C ASP A 74 10.56 1.20 8.57
N MET A 75 10.88 2.33 9.23
CA MET A 75 10.98 3.62 8.55
C MET A 75 12.06 3.64 7.48
N HIS A 76 13.18 2.94 7.69
CA HIS A 76 14.23 2.84 6.68
C HIS A 76 13.71 2.12 5.45
N MET A 77 12.99 1.01 5.64
CA MET A 77 12.36 0.24 4.56
C MET A 77 11.35 1.08 3.77
N LEU A 78 10.55 1.92 4.43
CA LEU A 78 9.65 2.87 3.76
C LEU A 78 10.38 3.85 2.84
N VAL A 79 11.55 4.34 3.26
CA VAL A 79 12.31 5.31 2.47
C VAL A 79 13.04 4.65 1.30
N THR A 80 13.54 3.43 1.47
CA THR A 80 14.41 2.78 0.46
C THR A 80 13.71 1.81 -0.46
N GLU A 81 12.77 1.00 0.07
CA GLU A 81 12.20 -0.15 -0.63
C GLU A 81 10.69 0.02 -0.87
N LEU A 82 9.98 0.63 0.08
CA LEU A 82 8.52 0.81 0.06
C LEU A 82 8.16 2.29 -0.15
N ASN A 83 8.88 2.96 -1.04
CA ASN A 83 8.71 4.39 -1.32
C ASN A 83 7.65 4.70 -2.37
N THR A 84 6.93 3.69 -2.86
CA THR A 84 5.79 3.82 -3.77
C THR A 84 4.56 3.12 -3.17
N LEU A 85 3.36 3.54 -3.55
CA LEU A 85 2.13 2.88 -3.07
C LEU A 85 2.01 1.46 -3.59
N GLU A 86 2.53 1.21 -4.79
CA GLU A 86 2.61 -0.12 -5.37
C GLU A 86 3.42 -1.06 -4.47
N ALA A 87 4.63 -0.65 -4.10
CA ALA A 87 5.49 -1.46 -3.22
C ALA A 87 4.86 -1.68 -1.84
N ILE A 88 4.23 -0.65 -1.27
CA ILE A 88 3.51 -0.76 0.01
C ILE A 88 2.35 -1.76 -0.10
N ALA A 89 1.53 -1.67 -1.15
CA ALA A 89 0.39 -2.57 -1.36
C ALA A 89 0.84 -4.03 -1.49
N GLN A 90 1.87 -4.29 -2.30
CA GLN A 90 2.46 -5.61 -2.49
C GLN A 90 3.04 -6.16 -1.19
N TYR A 91 3.74 -5.32 -0.42
CA TYR A 91 4.29 -5.71 0.88
C TYR A 91 3.18 -6.11 1.85
N ILE A 92 2.15 -5.28 2.03
CA ILE A 92 1.01 -5.60 2.90
C ILE A 92 0.31 -6.88 2.43
N ALA A 93 0.12 -7.04 1.12
CA ALA A 93 -0.47 -8.26 0.56
C ALA A 93 0.35 -9.51 0.89
N SER A 94 1.67 -9.40 0.96
CA SER A 94 2.56 -10.50 1.34
C SER A 94 2.55 -10.83 2.84
N GLN A 95 2.28 -9.84 3.70
CA GLN A 95 2.31 -10.00 5.17
C GLN A 95 1.01 -10.56 5.75
N ILE A 96 -0.14 -10.20 5.18
CA ILE A 96 -1.43 -10.71 5.66
C ILE A 96 -1.55 -12.18 5.23
N LYS A 97 -1.25 -13.15 6.11
CA LYS A 97 -1.61 -14.56 5.89
C LYS A 97 -2.96 -14.86 6.54
N HIS A 98 -3.80 -15.61 5.82
CA HIS A 98 -5.11 -16.11 6.28
C HIS A 98 -5.04 -16.78 7.66
#